data_AF-A0A285V6L7-F1
#
_entry.id   AF-A0A285V6L7-F1
#
_cell.length_a   1.000
_cell.length_b   1.000
_cell.length_c   1.000
_cell.angle_alpha   90.00
_cell.angle_beta   90.00
_cell.angle_gamma   90.00
#
_symmetry.space_group_name_H-M   'P 1'
#
loop_
_entity.id
_entity.type
_entity.pdbx_description
1 polymer ?
#
loop_
_entity_poly.entity_id
_entity_poly.type
_entity_poly.pdbx_seq_one_letter_code
_entity_poly.pdbx_strand_id
1 'polypeptide(L)'
;MKRAEGNYMMATNVRTKYANKIFKPATVATAIDEAAFLGHRHYRIMQEHPFDLSDTDAAKALEEWLDGEQFHYIWRPTFFEQDAIRPSIVTEYPELVITW
;
A
#
# COMPACT_ATOMS: atom_id res chain seq x y z
N MET A 1 -20.95 -21.95 -12.21
CA MET A 1 -19.73 -21.29 -11.69
C MET A 1 -18.96 -22.29 -10.83
N LYS A 2 -17.70 -22.59 -11.19
CA LYS A 2 -16.85 -23.43 -10.35
C LYS A 2 -16.48 -22.61 -9.11
N ARG A 3 -16.54 -23.21 -7.91
CA ARG A 3 -16.30 -22.53 -6.62
C ARG A 3 -14.98 -21.73 -6.57
N ALA A 4 -13.98 -22.15 -7.35
CA ALA A 4 -12.69 -21.46 -7.48
C ALA A 4 -12.79 -20.05 -8.11
N GLU A 5 -13.64 -19.86 -9.12
CA GLU A 5 -13.82 -18.55 -9.77
C GLU A 5 -14.54 -17.56 -8.86
N GLY A 6 -15.53 -18.04 -8.10
CA GLY A 6 -16.24 -17.22 -7.11
C GLY A 6 -15.33 -16.74 -5.98
N ASN A 7 -14.47 -17.62 -5.48
CA ASN A 7 -13.49 -17.28 -4.43
C ASN A 7 -12.43 -16.28 -4.92
N TYR A 8 -11.96 -16.45 -6.17
CA TYR A 8 -11.02 -15.51 -6.78
C TYR A 8 -11.62 -14.11 -6.90
N MET A 9 -12.84 -13.99 -7.44
CA MET A 9 -13.52 -12.71 -7.60
C MET A 9 -13.79 -12.02 -6.25
N MET A 10 -14.15 -12.78 -5.21
CA MET A 10 -14.31 -12.24 -3.86
C MET A 10 -12.99 -11.70 -3.29
N ALA A 11 -11.89 -12.46 -3.42
CA ALA A 11 -10.57 -12.03 -2.94
C ALA A 11 -10.08 -10.76 -3.66
N THR A 12 -10.26 -10.69 -4.98
CA THR A 12 -9.91 -9.51 -5.78
C THR A 12 -10.73 -8.29 -5.34
N ASN A 13 -12.05 -8.44 -5.18
CA ASN A 13 -12.91 -7.34 -4.73
C ASN A 13 -12.52 -6.79 -3.35
N VAL A 14 -12.11 -7.66 -2.42
CA VAL A 14 -11.63 -7.24 -1.09
C VAL A 14 -10.31 -6.47 -1.21
N ARG A 15 -9.36 -6.97 -2.03
CA ARG A 15 -8.08 -6.27 -2.29
C ARG A 15 -8.28 -4.91 -2.94
N THR A 16 -9.15 -4.80 -3.95
CA THR A 16 -9.46 -3.53 -4.60
C THR A 16 -10.11 -2.54 -3.64
N LYS A 17 -11.06 -2.98 -2.80
CA LYS A 17 -11.66 -2.13 -1.77
C LYS A 17 -10.64 -1.65 -0.75
N TYR A 18 -9.73 -2.52 -0.36
CA TYR A 18 -8.66 -2.20 0.58
C TYR A 18 -7.67 -1.18 -0.03
N ALA A 19 -7.22 -1.40 -1.27
CA ALA A 19 -6.37 -0.48 -2.00
C ALA A 19 -7.00 0.92 -2.15
N ASN A 20 -8.28 0.98 -2.53
CA ASN A 20 -9.02 2.25 -2.62
C ASN A 20 -9.13 3.02 -1.29
N LYS A 21 -9.04 2.32 -0.15
CA LYS A 21 -9.08 2.96 1.17
C LYS A 21 -7.73 3.59 1.50
N ILE A 22 -6.63 2.90 1.24
CA ILE A 22 -5.29 3.32 1.67
C ILE A 22 -4.57 4.23 0.67
N PHE A 23 -4.83 4.08 -0.63
CA PHE A 23 -4.20 4.87 -1.69
C PHE A 23 -5.03 6.06 -2.15
N LYS A 24 -6.01 6.50 -1.35
CA LYS A 24 -6.82 7.67 -1.71
C LYS A 24 -5.96 8.94 -1.65
N PRO A 25 -5.76 9.68 -2.76
CA PRO A 25 -4.86 10.83 -2.80
C PRO A 25 -5.15 11.89 -1.73
N ALA A 26 -6.42 12.21 -1.51
CA ALA A 26 -6.83 13.17 -0.49
C ALA A 26 -6.40 12.76 0.93
N THR A 27 -6.45 11.46 1.25
CA THR A 27 -6.04 10.95 2.57
C THR A 27 -4.52 10.92 2.70
N VAL A 28 -3.82 10.55 1.62
CA VAL A 28 -2.35 10.55 1.57
C VAL A 28 -1.81 11.97 1.67
N ALA A 29 -2.40 12.95 0.99
CA ALA A 29 -2.03 14.36 1.08
C ALA A 29 -2.13 14.88 2.52
N THR A 30 -3.25 14.65 3.22
CA THR A 30 -3.39 15.02 4.64
C THR A 30 -2.30 14.37 5.50
N ALA A 31 -1.99 13.09 5.27
CA ALA A 31 -0.97 12.40 6.05
C ALA A 31 0.46 12.92 5.76
N ILE A 32 0.75 13.32 4.52
CA ILE A 32 2.00 13.99 4.15
C ILE A 32 2.10 15.34 4.85
N ASP A 33 1.04 16.16 4.82
CA ASP A 33 1.02 17.47 5.48
C ASP A 33 1.25 17.33 6.98
N GLU A 34 0.59 16.37 7.64
CA GLU A 34 0.79 16.07 9.06
C GLU A 34 2.24 15.62 9.34
N ALA A 35 2.80 14.73 8.51
CA ALA A 35 4.17 14.27 8.66
C ALA A 35 5.19 15.40 8.45
N ALA A 36 4.97 16.25 7.44
CA ALA A 36 5.79 17.43 7.16
C ALA A 36 5.71 18.45 8.31
N PHE A 37 4.54 18.66 8.90
CA PHE A 37 4.35 19.52 10.07
C PHE A 37 5.14 19.03 11.28
N LEU A 38 5.24 17.71 11.46
CA LEU A 38 6.07 17.08 12.49
C LEU A 38 7.59 17.10 12.16
N GLY A 39 7.97 17.61 10.99
CA GLY A 39 9.37 17.72 10.55
C GLY A 39 9.92 16.45 9.87
N HIS A 40 9.06 15.49 9.52
CA HIS A 40 9.47 14.35 8.71
C HIS A 40 9.73 14.77 7.24
N ARG A 41 10.54 13.97 6.54
CA ARG A 41 10.85 14.14 5.09
C ARG A 41 10.31 13.00 4.25
N HIS A 42 9.59 12.08 4.88
CA HIS A 42 9.00 10.94 4.23
C HIS A 42 7.75 10.50 4.96
N TYR A 43 6.86 9.86 4.22
CA TYR A 43 5.66 9.22 4.70
C TYR A 43 5.59 7.82 4.11
N ARG A 44 5.33 6.83 4.95
CA ARG A 44 5.22 5.42 4.56
C ARG A 44 3.78 4.97 4.70
N ILE A 45 3.19 4.50 3.60
CA ILE A 45 1.87 3.89 3.61
C ILE A 45 2.02 2.46 4.12
N MET A 46 1.75 2.28 5.42
CA MET A 46 1.74 0.96 6.05
C MET A 46 0.48 0.19 5.68
N GLN A 47 0.64 -1.07 5.27
CA GLN A 47 -0.47 -1.96 5.03
C GLN A 47 -0.78 -2.80 6.28
N GLU A 48 -2.00 -2.66 6.80
CA GLU A 48 -2.58 -3.55 7.81
C GLU A 48 -2.71 -4.99 7.30
N HIS A 49 -3.00 -5.16 6.01
CA HIS A 49 -3.07 -6.46 5.38
C HIS A 49 -1.94 -6.64 4.37
N PRO A 50 -1.05 -7.61 4.58
CA PRO A 50 0.16 -7.79 3.78
C PRO A 50 -0.16 -8.45 2.45
N PHE A 51 -0.70 -7.66 1.53
CA PHE A 51 -0.96 -8.02 0.16
C PHE A 51 -0.08 -7.19 -0.77
N ASP A 52 0.22 -7.78 -1.92
CA ASP A 52 0.70 -6.96 -3.02
C ASP A 52 -0.47 -6.16 -3.60
N LEU A 53 -0.36 -4.83 -3.53
CA LEU A 53 -1.34 -3.88 -4.03
C LEU A 53 -0.73 -2.90 -5.04
N SER A 54 0.56 -3.03 -5.39
CA SER A 54 1.23 -2.07 -6.28
C SER A 54 0.58 -2.02 -7.67
N ASP A 55 0.05 -3.16 -8.14
CA ASP A 55 -0.58 -3.26 -9.46
C ASP A 55 -2.04 -2.79 -9.49
N THR A 56 -2.62 -2.37 -8.37
CA THR A 56 -4.02 -1.96 -8.31
C THR A 56 -4.26 -0.59 -8.97
N ASP A 57 -5.43 -0.39 -9.57
CA ASP A 57 -5.80 0.90 -10.18
C ASP A 57 -5.72 2.07 -9.19
N ALA A 58 -6.02 1.80 -7.91
CA ALA A 58 -5.91 2.79 -6.84
C ALA A 58 -4.46 3.22 -6.58
N ALA A 59 -3.53 2.26 -6.59
CA ALA A 59 -2.11 2.54 -6.43
C ALA A 59 -1.57 3.35 -7.61
N LYS A 60 -1.91 2.96 -8.86
CA LYS A 60 -1.52 3.70 -10.07
C LYS A 60 -2.08 5.12 -10.10
N ALA A 61 -3.35 5.30 -9.72
CA ALA A 61 -3.96 6.62 -9.64
C ALA A 61 -3.27 7.52 -8.59
N LEU A 62 -2.76 6.92 -7.50
CA LEU A 62 -1.96 7.64 -6.52
C LEU A 62 -0.58 8.02 -7.09
N GLU A 63 0.09 7.10 -7.79
CA GLU A 63 1.38 7.36 -8.45
C GLU A 63 1.28 8.52 -9.45
N GLU A 64 0.25 8.52 -10.31
CA GLU A 64 -0.02 9.62 -11.25
C GLU A 64 -0.23 10.96 -10.54
N TRP A 65 -0.93 10.95 -9.41
CA TRP A 65 -1.11 12.16 -8.59
C TRP A 65 0.22 12.61 -7.96
N LEU A 66 1.02 11.70 -7.42
CA LEU A 66 2.33 11.99 -6.84
C LEU A 66 3.29 12.58 -7.89
N ASP A 67 3.28 12.03 -9.10
CA ASP A 67 4.05 12.56 -10.23
C ASP A 67 3.61 13.98 -10.60
N GLY A 68 2.30 14.24 -10.60
CA GLY A 68 1.73 15.57 -10.85
C GLY A 68 2.13 16.62 -9.81
N GLU A 69 2.22 16.22 -8.54
CA GLU A 69 2.65 17.07 -7.42
C GLU A 69 4.18 17.08 -7.22
N GLN A 70 4.94 16.38 -8.06
CA GLN A 70 6.42 16.28 -8.01
C GLN A 70 6.98 15.60 -6.75
N PHE A 71 6.21 14.74 -6.10
CA PHE A 71 6.71 13.90 -5.02
C PHE A 71 7.60 12.78 -5.55
N HIS A 72 8.59 12.38 -4.76
CA HIS A 72 9.38 11.18 -5.04
C HIS A 72 8.81 9.99 -4.28
N TYR A 73 8.66 8.84 -4.92
CA TYR A 73 8.16 7.64 -4.25
C TYR A 73 8.91 6.37 -4.69
N ILE A 74 8.94 5.39 -3.78
CA ILE A 74 9.49 4.06 -4.02
C ILE A 74 8.64 2.99 -3.34
N TRP A 75 8.45 1.85 -4.01
CA TRP A 75 7.94 0.65 -3.38
C TRP A 75 9.08 -0.08 -2.68
N ARG A 76 8.98 -0.26 -1.36
CA ARG A 76 9.96 -1.01 -0.59
C ARG A 76 9.41 -2.38 -0.20
N PRO A 77 10.18 -3.46 -0.37
CA PRO A 77 9.78 -4.76 0.15
C PRO A 77 9.71 -4.69 1.67
N THR A 78 8.55 -5.10 2.21
CA THR A 78 8.28 -5.23 3.63
C THR A 78 8.09 -6.70 3.95
N PHE A 79 8.69 -7.14 5.05
CA PHE A 79 8.60 -8.52 5.50
C PHE A 79 7.53 -8.61 6.58
N PHE A 80 6.81 -9.73 6.58
CA PHE A 80 5.94 -10.05 7.71
C PHE A 80 6.76 -10.09 8.99
N GLU A 81 6.25 -9.45 10.04
CA GLU A 81 6.82 -9.60 11.37
C GLU A 81 6.79 -11.08 11.77
N GLN A 82 7.97 -11.65 11.99
CA GLN A 82 8.09 -13.07 12.33
C GLN A 82 7.76 -13.28 13.80
N ASP A 83 6.78 -14.14 14.07
CA ASP A 83 6.58 -14.73 15.38
C ASP A 83 7.79 -15.63 15.71
N ALA A 84 8.47 -15.35 16.82
CA ALA A 84 9.70 -16.04 17.23
C ALA A 84 9.54 -17.57 17.40
N ILE A 85 8.30 -18.06 17.52
CA ILE A 85 7.99 -19.49 17.75
C ILE A 85 7.61 -20.20 16.43
N ARG A 86 7.37 -19.45 15.34
CA ARG A 86 6.98 -20.02 14.04
C ARG A 86 8.20 -20.20 13.12
N PRO A 87 8.19 -21.21 12.23
CA PRO A 87 9.19 -21.33 11.19
C PRO A 87 9.28 -20.03 10.38
N SER A 88 10.49 -19.61 10.01
CA SER A 88 10.72 -18.41 9.20
C SER A 88 9.96 -18.48 7.88
N ILE A 89 8.90 -17.68 7.77
CA ILE A 89 8.20 -17.45 6.51
C ILE A 89 8.78 -16.16 5.92
N VAL A 90 9.39 -16.24 4.74
CA VAL A 90 9.82 -15.07 3.96
C VAL A 90 8.68 -14.76 3.00
N THR A 91 7.61 -14.17 3.51
CA THR A 91 6.62 -13.53 2.63
C THR A 91 6.94 -12.04 2.61
N GLU A 92 7.11 -11.51 1.42
CA GLU A 92 7.34 -10.08 1.18
C GLU A 92 6.08 -9.45 0.61
N TYR A 93 5.85 -8.20 0.95
CA TYR A 93 4.81 -7.37 0.34
C TYR A 93 5.34 -5.94 0.19
N PRO A 94 5.06 -5.25 -0.93
CA PRO A 94 5.59 -3.92 -1.17
C PRO A 94 4.79 -2.86 -0.41
N GLU A 95 5.47 -1.89 0.20
CA GLU A 95 4.83 -0.70 0.77
C GLU A 95 5.37 0.56 0.11
N LEU A 96 4.49 1.54 -0.11
CA LEU A 96 4.84 2.78 -0.77
C LEU A 96 5.45 3.76 0.24
N VAL A 97 6.66 4.24 -0.05
CA VAL A 97 7.32 5.31 0.68
C VAL A 97 7.37 6.54 -0.21
N ILE A 98 6.86 7.65 0.30
CA ILE A 98 6.77 8.95 -0.36
C ILE A 98 7.74 9.89 0.34
N THR A 99 8.43 10.72 -0.43
CA THR A 99 9.48 11.66 0.01
C THR A 99 9.29 13.00 -0.69
N TRP A 100 9.63 14.08 0.02
CA TRP A 100 9.52 15.48 -0.41
C TRP A 100 10.72 16.31 0.03
#